data_AF-A0A8J2XRQ6-F1
#
_entry.id   AF-A0A8J2XRQ6-F1
#
_cell.length_a   1.000
_cell.length_b   1.000
_cell.length_c   1.000
_cell.angle_alpha   90.00
_cell.angle_beta   90.00
_cell.angle_gamma   90.00
#
_symmetry.space_group_name_H-M   'P 1'
#
loop_
_entity.id
_entity.type
_entity.pdbx_description
1 polymer ?
#
loop_
_entity_poly.entity_id
_entity_poly.type
_entity_poly.pdbx_seq_one_letter_code
_entity_poly.pdbx_strand_id
1 'polypeptide(L)'
;MSQRKPKQYFDEGGRLIVKPYRIIDLCAIFDVSYRTMRHWIDTHSAAIGEKEGNYYTAIQVECMLETFGRPHFAEAGSLARGG
;
A
#
# COMPACT_ATOMS: atom_id res chain seq x y z
N MET A 1 1.12 27.67 2.65
CA MET A 1 0.52 26.33 2.49
C MET A 1 1.56 25.46 1.80
N SER A 2 2.17 24.51 2.54
CA SER A 2 3.29 23.72 2.02
C SER A 2 2.84 22.89 0.83
N GLN A 3 3.29 23.27 -0.37
CA GLN A 3 3.16 22.48 -1.58
C GLN A 3 3.90 21.16 -1.36
N ARG A 4 3.20 20.14 -0.84
CA ARG A 4 3.71 18.77 -0.85
C ARG A 4 3.72 18.35 -2.31
N LYS A 5 4.87 18.48 -2.97
CA LYS A 5 5.15 17.85 -4.27
C LYS A 5 4.53 16.46 -4.27
N PRO A 6 3.70 16.08 -5.27
CA PRO A 6 3.20 14.72 -5.36
C PRO A 6 4.43 13.81 -5.45
N LYS A 7 4.64 12.97 -4.44
CA LYS A 7 5.70 11.97 -4.51
C LYS A 7 5.29 10.99 -5.60
N GLN A 8 6.08 10.88 -6.65
CA GLN A 8 5.90 9.81 -7.62
C GLN A 8 6.19 8.48 -6.92
N TYR A 9 5.12 7.68 -6.79
CA TYR A 9 5.14 6.31 -6.28
C TYR A 9 5.22 5.29 -7.41
N PHE A 10 4.82 5.70 -8.62
CA PHE A 10 4.80 4.90 -9.83
C PHE A 10 5.82 5.48 -10.81
N ASP A 11 6.56 4.59 -11.45
CA ASP A 11 7.47 4.91 -12.54
C ASP A 11 6.69 5.15 -13.86
N GLU A 12 7.34 5.67 -14.89
CA GLU A 12 6.75 5.96 -16.20
C GLU A 12 6.15 4.69 -16.86
N GLY A 13 6.66 3.51 -16.49
CA GLY A 13 6.13 2.21 -16.88
C GLY A 13 4.96 1.68 -16.03
N GLY A 14 4.36 2.48 -15.15
CA GLY A 14 3.25 2.06 -14.27
C GLY A 14 3.66 1.08 -13.17
N ARG A 15 4.95 0.91 -12.93
CA ARG A 15 5.49 0.02 -11.89
C ARG A 15 5.63 0.78 -10.59
N LEU A 16 5.17 0.20 -9.48
CA LEU A 16 5.40 0.80 -8.16
C LEU A 16 6.90 0.81 -7.86
N ILE A 17 7.44 1.97 -7.53
CA ILE A 17 8.84 2.13 -7.13
C ILE A 17 8.96 1.54 -5.73
N VAL A 18 9.64 0.40 -5.57
CA VAL A 18 9.83 -0.23 -4.27
C VAL A 18 10.95 0.50 -3.52
N LYS A 19 10.58 1.29 -2.51
CA LYS A 19 11.49 2.06 -1.63
C LYS A 19 10.91 2.12 -0.22
N PRO A 20 11.67 2.48 0.82
CA PRO A 20 11.12 2.56 2.16
C PRO A 20 10.01 3.63 2.24
N TYR A 21 8.79 3.18 2.52
CA TYR A 21 7.61 4.04 2.57
C TYR A 21 7.11 4.20 4.00
N ARG A 22 6.54 5.37 4.27
CA ARG A 22 5.78 5.56 5.52
C ARG A 22 4.36 5.07 5.30
N ILE A 23 3.68 4.77 6.40
CA ILE A 23 2.27 4.40 6.38
C ILE A 23 1.39 5.41 5.63
N ILE A 24 1.68 6.72 5.71
CA ILE A 24 0.93 7.75 4.98
C ILE A 24 1.16 7.70 3.47
N ASP A 25 2.35 7.29 3.05
CA ASP A 25 2.70 7.12 1.65
C ASP A 25 2.01 5.85 1.12
N LEU A 26 2.00 4.77 1.90
CA LEU A 26 1.24 3.56 1.62
C LEU A 26 -0.27 3.84 1.52
N CYS A 27 -0.84 4.63 2.43
CA CYS A 27 -2.25 5.02 2.38
C CYS A 27 -2.60 5.71 1.06
N ALA A 28 -1.70 6.56 0.55
CA ALA A 28 -1.89 7.22 -0.74
C ALA A 28 -1.71 6.27 -1.94
N ILE A 29 -0.80 5.29 -1.85
CA ILE A 29 -0.56 4.29 -2.90
C ILE A 29 -1.77 3.35 -3.06
N PHE A 30 -2.33 2.90 -1.94
CA PHE A 30 -3.44 1.95 -1.90
C PHE A 30 -4.81 2.64 -1.86
N ASP A 31 -4.85 3.98 -1.85
CA ASP A 31 -6.07 4.80 -1.67
C ASP A 31 -6.94 4.35 -0.48
N VAL A 32 -6.30 4.03 0.65
CA VAL A 32 -6.99 3.60 1.86
C VAL A 32 -6.77 4.57 3.01
N SER A 33 -7.73 4.59 3.93
CA SER A 33 -7.60 5.34 5.18
C SER A 33 -6.51 4.77 6.07
N TYR A 34 -5.86 5.65 6.87
CA TYR A 34 -4.85 5.26 7.86
C TYR A 34 -5.31 4.16 8.81
N ARG A 35 -6.59 4.20 9.22
CA ARG A 35 -7.21 3.16 10.06
C ARG A 35 -7.23 1.80 9.36
N THR A 36 -7.66 1.76 8.11
CA THR A 36 -7.70 0.56 7.27
C THR A 36 -6.30 0.00 7.07
N MET A 37 -5.35 0.85 6.66
CA MET A 37 -3.96 0.46 6.48
C MET A 37 -3.36 -0.11 7.77
N ARG A 38 -3.63 0.53 8.93
CA ARG A 38 -3.14 0.03 10.22
C ARG A 38 -3.76 -1.31 10.59
N HIS A 39 -5.06 -1.51 10.36
CA HIS A 39 -5.74 -2.78 10.61
C HIS A 39 -5.21 -3.91 9.73
N TRP A 40 -4.92 -3.60 8.48
CA TRP A 40 -4.29 -4.49 7.51
C TRP A 40 -2.88 -4.89 7.93
N ILE A 41 -2.05 -3.93 8.32
CA ILE A 41 -0.71 -4.20 8.86
C ILE A 41 -0.79 -5.04 10.13
N ASP A 42 -1.74 -4.78 11.01
CA ASP A 42 -1.94 -5.54 12.25
C ASP A 42 -2.33 -7.00 11.96
N THR A 43 -3.28 -7.18 11.03
CA THR A 43 -3.76 -8.49 10.56
C THR A 43 -2.63 -9.33 9.93
N HIS A 44 -1.75 -8.67 9.19
CA HIS A 44 -0.63 -9.32 8.49
C HIS A 44 0.73 -9.03 9.14
N SER A 45 0.72 -8.66 10.43
CA SER A 45 1.92 -8.28 11.17
C SER A 45 2.96 -9.40 11.21
N ALA A 46 2.51 -10.66 11.22
CA ALA A 46 3.37 -11.83 11.13
C ALA A 46 4.10 -11.98 9.79
N ALA A 47 3.51 -11.53 8.68
CA ALA A 47 4.09 -11.62 7.33
C ALA A 47 4.93 -10.39 6.97
N ILE A 48 4.51 -9.21 7.45
CA ILE A 48 5.17 -7.93 7.19
C ILE A 48 6.34 -7.72 8.16
N GLY A 49 6.23 -8.20 9.39
CA GLY A 49 7.19 -7.92 10.46
C GLY A 49 7.07 -6.52 11.06
N GLU A 50 7.88 -6.24 12.07
CA GLU A 50 7.93 -4.92 12.71
C GLU A 50 8.52 -3.86 11.76
N LYS A 51 7.95 -2.66 11.78
CA LYS A 51 8.48 -1.51 11.03
C LYS A 51 9.83 -1.09 11.60
N GLU A 52 10.78 -0.73 10.74
CA GLU A 52 11.99 -0.02 11.17
C GLU A 52 11.65 1.44 11.49
N GLY A 53 11.33 1.68 12.77
CA GLY A 53 10.93 2.99 13.28
C GLY A 53 9.59 3.47 12.72
N ASN A 54 9.64 4.29 11.66
CA ASN A 54 8.46 4.88 11.01
C ASN A 54 8.36 4.55 9.51
N TYR A 55 9.25 3.70 9.01
CA TYR A 55 9.31 3.32 7.61
C TYR A 55 9.16 1.79 7.48
N TYR A 56 8.46 1.38 6.42
CA TYR A 56 8.42 -0.01 5.97
C TYR A 56 9.48 -0.19 4.91
N THR A 57 10.35 -1.18 5.04
CA THR A 57 11.41 -1.45 4.06
C THR A 57 10.84 -1.92 2.73
N ALA A 58 11.66 -1.89 1.68
CA ALA A 58 11.28 -2.37 0.34
C ALA A 58 10.65 -3.78 0.38
N ILE A 59 11.24 -4.69 1.15
CA ILE A 59 10.78 -6.08 1.31
C ILE A 59 9.40 -6.12 1.97
N GLN A 60 9.18 -5.30 3.01
CA GLN A 60 7.88 -5.22 3.68
C GLN A 60 6.81 -4.67 2.74
N VAL A 61 7.16 -3.67 1.93
CA VAL A 61 6.27 -3.09 0.93
C VAL A 61 5.93 -4.12 -0.15
N GLU A 62 6.89 -4.93 -0.61
CA GLU A 62 6.62 -6.06 -1.51
C GLU A 62 5.68 -7.08 -0.89
N CYS A 63 5.96 -7.55 0.33
CA CYS A 63 5.05 -8.44 1.07
C CYS A 63 3.64 -7.85 1.19
N MET A 64 3.53 -6.56 1.49
CA MET A 64 2.24 -5.86 1.56
C MET A 64 1.51 -5.85 0.22
N LEU A 65 2.21 -5.61 -0.90
CA LEU A 65 1.61 -5.62 -2.24
C LEU A 65 1.16 -7.02 -2.65
N GLU A 66 1.89 -8.06 -2.27
CA GLU A 66 1.50 -9.44 -2.50
C GLU A 66 0.30 -9.85 -1.63
N THR A 67 0.26 -9.37 -0.39
CA THR A 67 -0.76 -9.73 0.61
C THR A 67 -2.07 -8.98 0.42
N PHE A 68 -2.02 -7.65 0.29
CA PHE A 68 -3.21 -6.81 0.07
C PHE A 68 -3.75 -6.88 -1.35
N GLY A 69 -2.94 -7.42 -2.26
CA GLY A 69 -3.14 -7.32 -3.69
C GLY A 69 -2.52 -6.04 -4.24
N ARG A 70 -2.02 -6.13 -5.47
CA ARG A 70 -1.55 -4.95 -6.20
C ARG A 70 -2.73 -3.97 -6.28
N PRO A 71 -2.51 -2.65 -6.21
CA PRO A 71 -3.50 -1.67 -6.62
C PRO A 71 -3.69 -1.82 -8.13
N HIS A 72 -4.32 -2.91 -8.56
CA HIS A 72 -5.06 -2.88 -9.79
C HIS A 72 -6.19 -1.91 -9.52
N PHE A 73 -6.39 -0.97 -10.44
CA PHE A 73 -7.74 -0.64 -10.83
C PHE A 73 -8.41 -1.99 -11.09
N ALA A 74 -9.05 -2.56 -10.06
CA ALA A 74 -10.03 -3.58 -10.27
C ALA A 74 -11.08 -2.84 -11.10
N GLU A 75 -11.07 -3.08 -12.40
CA GLU A 75 -12.33 -3.06 -13.14
C GLU A 75 -13.33 -3.74 -12.21
N ALA A 76 -14.27 -2.95 -11.70
CA ALA A 76 -15.39 -3.40 -10.91
C ALA A 76 -16.27 -4.26 -11.83
N GLY A 77 -15.79 -5.46 -12.10
CA GLY A 77 -16.35 -6.41 -13.05
C GLY A 77 -16.37 -7.78 -12.41
N SER A 78 -16.96 -7.89 -11.22
CA SER A 78 -17.49 -9.16 -10.69
C SER A 78 -18.46 -8.86 -9.55
N LEU A 79 -19.63 -8.38 -9.95
CA LEU A 79 -20.88 -8.49 -9.19
C LEU A 79 -21.19 -9.99 -9.03
N ALA A 80 -20.63 -10.62 -7.99
CA ALA A 80 -21.09 -11.91 -7.51
C ALA A 80 -22.03 -11.68 -6.32
N ARG A 81 -23.22 -11.14 -6.61
CA ARG A 81 -24.40 -11.35 -5.76
C ARG A 81 -25.12 -12.59 -6.30
N GLY A 82 -24.86 -13.72 -5.65
CA GLY A 82 -25.67 -14.93 -5.75
C GLY A 82 -25.86 -15.48 -4.35
N GLY A 83 -27.09 -15.42 -3.85
CA GLY A 83 -27.50 -15.83 -2.51
C GLY A 83 -28.84 -15.20 -2.16
#